data_AF-A0A7J4EJQ2-F1
#
_entry.id   AF-A0A7J4EJQ2-F1
#
_cell.length_a   1.000
_cell.length_b   1.000
_cell.length_c   1.000
_cell.angle_alpha   90.00
_cell.angle_beta   90.00
_cell.angle_gamma   90.00
#
_symmetry.space_group_name_H-M   'P 1'
#
loop_
_entity.id
_entity.type
_entity.pdbx_description
1 polymer ?
#
loop_
_entity_poly.entity_id
_entity_poly.type
_entity_poly.pdbx_seq_one_letter_code
_entity_poly.pdbx_strand_id
1 'polypeptide(L)'
;MDNSKDSITILDLPPNEKPRERLAKVGEKNLSNAELLAIILRTGSKGNTAIDLATNLLRKYNGDMKQLFSADIQELSKIKGIGLAKAAQIKACFELARRMFEKKSIFKRL
;
A
#
# COMPACT_ATOMS: atom_id res chain seq x y z
N MET A 1 -11.04 -17.69 29.20
CA MET A 1 -9.64 -17.32 29.54
C MET A 1 -8.88 -17.48 28.25
N ASP A 2 -8.43 -16.47 27.51
CA ASP A 2 -8.10 -15.08 27.76
C ASP A 2 -8.30 -14.37 26.39
N ASN A 3 -8.98 -13.22 26.39
CA ASN A 3 -9.43 -12.52 25.18
C ASN A 3 -8.84 -11.11 25.18
N SER A 4 -7.55 -11.00 24.87
CA SER A 4 -6.86 -9.71 24.68
C SER A 4 -5.68 -9.89 23.72
N LYS A 5 -5.97 -10.03 22.42
CA LYS A 5 -5.03 -9.57 21.40
C LYS A 5 -5.24 -8.06 21.24
N ASP A 6 -4.64 -7.29 22.15
CA ASP A 6 -4.47 -5.86 21.95
C ASP A 6 -3.66 -5.68 20.66
N SER A 7 -4.38 -5.32 19.60
CA SER A 7 -3.83 -5.23 18.27
C SER A 7 -3.07 -3.92 18.21
N ILE A 8 -1.74 -3.97 18.33
CA ILE A 8 -0.86 -2.81 18.17
C ILE A 8 -1.31 -2.07 16.90
N THR A 9 -1.71 -0.82 17.06
CA THR A 9 -2.13 0.06 15.97
C THR A 9 -0.94 0.85 15.45
N ILE A 10 -1.06 1.48 14.29
CA ILE A 10 -0.02 2.41 13.79
C ILE A 10 0.20 3.57 14.76
N LEU A 11 -0.80 3.91 15.59
CA LEU A 11 -0.66 4.98 16.58
C LEU A 11 0.31 4.58 17.70
N ASP A 12 0.42 3.28 17.98
CA ASP A 12 1.26 2.69 19.01
C ASP A 12 2.72 2.51 18.54
N LEU A 13 2.98 2.65 17.23
CA LEU A 13 4.35 2.73 16.73
C LEU A 13 5.03 4.00 17.23
N PRO A 14 6.33 3.94 17.57
CA PRO A 14 7.13 5.14 17.78
C PRO A 14 6.92 6.14 16.64
N PRO A 15 6.89 7.47 16.88
CA PRO A 15 6.64 8.46 15.83
C PRO A 15 7.59 8.34 14.64
N ASN A 16 8.83 7.92 14.87
CA ASN A 16 9.87 7.65 13.86
C ASN A 16 9.69 6.33 13.11
N GLU A 17 8.69 5.53 13.47
CA GLU A 17 8.34 4.26 12.84
C GLU A 17 7.02 4.34 12.06
N LYS A 18 6.24 5.42 12.26
CA LYS A 18 5.02 5.67 11.51
C LYS A 18 5.34 6.01 10.04
N PRO A 19 4.67 5.38 9.05
CA PRO A 19 5.08 5.50 7.65
C PRO A 19 5.12 6.92 7.09
N ARG A 20 4.19 7.81 7.47
CA ARG A 20 4.15 9.18 6.91
C ARG A 20 5.28 10.05 7.46
N GLU A 21 5.53 9.90 8.74
CA GLU A 21 6.57 10.58 9.50
C GLU A 21 7.95 10.10 9.03
N ARG A 22 8.09 8.80 8.77
CA ARG A 22 9.27 8.23 8.11
C ARG A 22 9.46 8.80 6.70
N LEU A 23 8.41 8.84 5.88
CA LEU A 23 8.48 9.44 4.55
C LEU A 23 9.00 10.88 4.62
N ALA A 24 8.50 11.69 5.56
CA ALA A 24 8.95 13.06 5.75
C ALA A 24 10.41 13.15 6.25
N LYS A 25 10.87 12.20 7.07
CA LYS A 25 12.21 12.22 7.69
C LYS A 25 13.31 11.68 6.77
N VAL A 26 13.07 10.55 6.10
CA VAL A 26 14.10 9.81 5.35
C VAL A 26 13.83 9.76 3.84
N GLY A 27 12.69 10.27 3.38
CA GLY A 27 12.31 10.26 1.96
C GLY A 27 11.78 8.91 1.47
N GLU A 28 10.99 8.94 0.41
CA GLU A 28 10.25 7.79 -0.12
C GLU A 28 11.13 6.63 -0.59
N LYS A 29 12.37 6.91 -1.01
CA LYS A 29 13.34 5.90 -1.45
C LYS A 29 13.81 4.97 -0.33
N ASN A 30 13.65 5.38 0.93
CA ASN A 30 14.08 4.63 2.11
C ASN A 30 12.92 3.87 2.78
N LEU A 31 11.73 3.88 2.16
CA LEU A 31 10.58 3.12 2.62
C LEU A 31 10.45 1.83 1.83
N SER A 32 10.04 0.77 2.51
CA SER A 32 9.62 -0.47 1.88
C SER A 32 8.32 -0.28 1.08
N ASN A 33 8.06 -1.18 0.12
CA ASN A 33 6.78 -1.21 -0.60
C ASN A 33 5.58 -1.31 0.34
N ALA A 34 5.72 -2.04 1.45
CA ALA A 34 4.67 -2.18 2.45
C ALA A 34 4.37 -0.84 3.14
N GLU A 35 5.39 -0.05 3.50
CA GLU A 35 5.21 1.28 4.08
C GLU A 35 4.58 2.24 3.08
N LEU A 36 5.05 2.24 1.82
CA LEU A 36 4.47 3.09 0.76
C LEU A 36 2.99 2.76 0.52
N LEU A 37 2.64 1.48 0.44
CA LEU A 37 1.25 1.04 0.34
C LEU A 37 0.44 1.39 1.58
N ALA A 38 1.02 1.26 2.79
CA ALA A 38 0.34 1.63 4.03
C ALA A 38 -0.03 3.12 4.07
N ILE A 39 0.82 3.99 3.53
CA ILE A 39 0.54 5.42 3.39
C ILE A 39 -0.66 5.63 2.47
N ILE A 40 -0.68 4.97 1.30
CA ILE A 40 -1.79 5.05 0.32
C ILE A 40 -3.10 4.56 0.95
N LEU A 41 -3.05 3.42 1.65
CA LEU A 41 -4.23 2.81 2.28
C LEU A 41 -4.80 3.62 3.44
N ARG A 42 -3.99 4.53 4.02
CA ARG A 42 -4.31 5.50 5.08
C ARG A 42 -4.66 4.89 6.44
N THR A 43 -5.36 3.76 6.46
CA THR A 43 -5.97 3.14 7.63
C THR A 43 -5.90 1.62 7.54
N GLY A 44 -5.82 0.99 8.71
CA GLY A 44 -5.93 -0.46 8.87
C GLY A 44 -7.34 -0.99 8.61
N SER A 45 -7.58 -2.21 9.04
CA SER A 45 -8.92 -2.80 9.16
C SER A 45 -9.02 -3.51 10.51
N LYS A 46 -10.18 -4.11 10.83
CA LYS A 46 -10.34 -4.81 12.10
C LYS A 46 -9.24 -5.88 12.28
N GLY A 47 -8.41 -5.70 13.30
CA GLY A 47 -7.29 -6.60 13.63
C GLY A 47 -6.07 -6.53 12.71
N ASN A 48 -5.94 -5.52 11.84
CA ASN A 48 -4.76 -5.32 11.00
C ASN A 48 -4.43 -3.82 10.89
N THR A 49 -3.18 -3.44 11.13
CA THR A 49 -2.69 -2.10 10.79
C THR A 49 -2.68 -1.86 9.27
N ALA A 50 -2.47 -0.62 8.83
CA ALA A 50 -2.26 -0.35 7.40
C ALA A 50 -0.98 -1.04 6.87
N ILE A 51 0.05 -1.18 7.70
CA ILE A 51 1.28 -1.92 7.37
C ILE A 51 0.98 -3.42 7.23
N ASP A 52 0.19 -4.00 8.14
CA ASP A 52 -0.22 -5.41 8.04
C ASP A 52 -1.03 -5.64 6.77
N LEU A 53 -1.98 -4.74 6.47
CA LEU A 53 -2.78 -4.81 5.24
C LEU A 53 -1.89 -4.73 3.99
N ALA A 54 -0.96 -3.80 3.95
CA ALA A 54 -0.02 -3.66 2.84
C ALA A 54 0.88 -4.90 2.69
N THR A 55 1.37 -5.44 3.80
CA THR A 55 2.21 -6.64 3.84
C THR A 55 1.44 -7.87 3.35
N ASN A 56 0.21 -8.05 3.82
CA ASN A 56 -0.67 -9.13 3.38
C ASN A 56 -1.05 -9.02 1.91
N LEU A 57 -1.28 -7.78 1.43
CA LEU A 57 -1.53 -7.51 0.02
C LEU A 57 -0.32 -7.91 -0.84
N LEU A 58 0.88 -7.48 -0.49
CA LEU A 58 2.11 -7.87 -1.21
C LEU A 58 2.29 -9.39 -1.19
N ARG A 59 2.08 -10.05 -0.05
CA ARG A 59 2.19 -11.51 0.08
C ARG A 59 1.22 -12.26 -0.82
N LYS A 60 -0.02 -11.78 -0.96
CA LYS A 60 -1.04 -12.38 -1.84
C LYS A 60 -0.60 -12.42 -3.31
N TYR A 61 0.19 -11.45 -3.73
CA TYR A 61 0.76 -11.36 -5.08
C TYR A 61 2.23 -11.75 -5.12
N ASN A 62 2.71 -12.58 -4.16
CA ASN A 62 4.09 -13.09 -4.09
C ASN A 62 5.18 -12.01 -4.08
N GLY A 63 4.86 -10.79 -3.63
CA GLY A 63 5.75 -9.64 -3.71
C GLY A 63 5.93 -9.06 -5.12
N ASP A 64 5.27 -9.63 -6.13
CA ASP A 64 5.32 -9.16 -7.50
C ASP A 64 4.39 -7.95 -7.70
N MET A 65 5.01 -6.77 -7.74
CA MET A 65 4.31 -5.51 -7.97
C MET A 65 3.59 -5.47 -9.32
N LYS A 66 4.06 -6.21 -10.34
CA LYS A 66 3.39 -6.25 -11.64
C LYS A 66 2.07 -7.00 -11.57
N GLN A 67 2.03 -8.13 -10.84
CA GLN A 67 0.79 -8.88 -10.63
C GLN A 67 -0.22 -8.08 -9.80
N LEU A 68 0.24 -7.41 -8.74
CA LEU A 68 -0.60 -6.50 -7.97
C LEU A 68 -1.14 -5.35 -8.85
N PHE A 69 -0.32 -4.83 -9.76
CA PHE A 69 -0.69 -3.77 -10.69
C PHE A 69 -1.77 -4.21 -11.69
N SER A 70 -1.67 -5.45 -12.20
CA SER A 70 -2.62 -6.01 -13.15
C SER A 70 -3.97 -6.39 -12.54
N ALA A 71 -4.04 -6.63 -11.23
CA ALA A 71 -5.28 -6.99 -10.55
C ALA A 71 -6.37 -5.92 -10.77
N ASP A 72 -7.59 -6.37 -11.04
CA ASP A 72 -8.71 -5.46 -11.22
C ASP A 72 -9.28 -4.97 -9.88
N ILE A 73 -10.15 -3.96 -9.93
CA ILE A 73 -10.72 -3.37 -8.71
C ILE A 73 -11.60 -4.36 -7.93
N GLN A 74 -12.26 -5.30 -8.61
CA GLN A 74 -13.15 -6.30 -8.00
C GLN A 74 -12.34 -7.38 -7.29
N GLU A 75 -11.24 -7.84 -7.89
CA GLU A 75 -10.28 -8.76 -7.29
C GLU A 75 -9.65 -8.19 -6.03
N LEU A 76 -9.18 -6.93 -6.09
CA LEU A 76 -8.63 -6.22 -4.94
C LEU A 76 -9.68 -6.05 -3.84
N SER A 77 -10.92 -5.72 -4.21
CA SER A 77 -12.02 -5.50 -3.26
C SER A 77 -12.44 -6.76 -2.49
N LYS A 78 -12.09 -7.95 -2.99
CA LYS A 78 -12.33 -9.23 -2.30
C LYS A 78 -11.31 -9.54 -1.21
N ILE A 79 -10.24 -8.76 -1.10
CA ILE A 79 -9.21 -8.96 -0.08
C ILE A 79 -9.71 -8.41 1.26
N LYS A 80 -9.67 -9.23 2.31
CA LYS A 80 -10.09 -8.82 3.66
C LYS A 80 -9.38 -7.54 4.08
N GLY A 81 -10.16 -6.49 4.36
CA GLY A 81 -9.65 -5.18 4.77
C GLY A 81 -9.31 -4.21 3.64
N ILE A 82 -9.42 -4.64 2.38
CA ILE A 82 -9.34 -3.83 1.15
C ILE A 82 -10.73 -3.83 0.51
N GLY A 83 -11.62 -2.96 0.97
CA GLY A 83 -12.90 -2.73 0.29
C GLY A 83 -12.74 -1.84 -0.95
N LEU A 84 -13.86 -1.56 -1.61
CA LEU A 84 -13.91 -0.77 -2.85
C LEU A 84 -13.12 0.54 -2.78
N ALA A 85 -13.22 1.28 -1.67
CA ALA A 85 -12.50 2.54 -1.49
C ALA A 85 -10.97 2.39 -1.54
N LYS A 86 -10.43 1.37 -0.85
CA LYS A 86 -8.98 1.11 -0.83
C LYS A 86 -8.50 0.51 -2.15
N ALA A 87 -9.31 -0.34 -2.79
CA ALA A 87 -9.03 -0.85 -4.12
C ALA A 87 -8.95 0.29 -5.16
N ALA A 88 -9.91 1.24 -5.12
CA ALA A 88 -9.90 2.42 -5.98
C ALA A 88 -8.65 3.29 -5.76
N GLN A 89 -8.24 3.50 -4.51
CA GLN A 89 -7.00 4.23 -4.17
C GLN A 89 -5.78 3.58 -4.83
N ILE A 90 -5.61 2.27 -4.68
CA ILE A 90 -4.49 1.53 -5.29
C ILE A 90 -4.51 1.68 -6.81
N LYS A 91 -5.66 1.46 -7.45
CA LYS A 91 -5.78 1.56 -8.92
C LYS A 91 -5.53 2.98 -9.42
N ALA A 92 -5.96 4.00 -8.70
CA ALA A 92 -5.68 5.39 -9.05
C ALA A 92 -4.17 5.69 -9.00
N CYS A 93 -3.47 5.26 -7.95
CA CYS A 93 -2.02 5.42 -7.85
C CYS A 93 -1.27 4.73 -9.00
N PHE A 94 -1.68 3.51 -9.33
CA PHE A 94 -1.10 2.73 -10.42
C PHE A 94 -1.35 3.33 -11.80
N GLU A 95 -2.56 3.82 -12.06
CA GLU A 95 -2.89 4.52 -13.30
C GLU A 95 -2.07 5.81 -13.47
N LEU A 96 -1.87 6.58 -12.39
CA LEU A 96 -1.00 7.76 -12.42
C LEU A 96 0.44 7.37 -12.77
N ALA A 97 0.97 6.32 -12.14
CA ALA A 97 2.29 5.80 -12.48
C ALA A 97 2.37 5.39 -13.97
N ARG A 98 1.37 4.65 -14.48
CA ARG A 98 1.28 4.26 -15.90
C ARG A 98 1.40 5.47 -16.83
N ARG A 99 0.59 6.50 -16.59
CA ARG A 99 0.57 7.74 -17.40
C ARG A 99 1.90 8.48 -17.38
N MET A 100 2.61 8.45 -16.25
CA MET A 100 3.95 9.05 -16.14
C MET A 100 4.98 8.32 -17.01
N PHE A 101 4.92 6.99 -17.09
CA PHE A 101 5.86 6.19 -17.88
C PHE A 101 5.48 6.08 -19.36
N GLU A 102 4.19 6.14 -19.70
CA GLU A 102 3.73 6.15 -21.10
C GLU A 102 4.12 7.42 -21.85
N LYS A 103 4.13 8.59 -21.18
CA LYS A 103 4.53 9.86 -21.79
C LYS A 103 6.01 9.93 -22.20
N LYS A 104 6.86 8.98 -21.77
CA LYS A 104 8.26 8.89 -22.23
C LYS A 104 8.44 8.29 -23.62
N SER A 105 7.38 7.78 -24.27
CA SER A 105 7.47 7.21 -25.62
C SER A 105 7.37 8.24 -26.76
N ILE A 106 7.35 9.56 -26.46
CA ILE A 106 7.22 10.62 -27.48
C ILE A 106 8.59 11.23 -27.88
N PHE A 107 9.66 10.99 -27.13
CA PHE A 107 11.01 11.55 -27.40
C PHE A 107 12.14 10.51 -27.34
N LYS A 108 11.96 9.35 -27.99
CA LYS A 108 13.07 8.41 -28.26
C LYS A 108 13.32 8.15 -29.75
N ARG A 109 13.07 9.16 -30.58
CA ARG A 109 13.53 9.23 -31.97
C ARG A 109 14.14 10.60 -32.23
N LEU A 110 15.40 10.77 -31.84
CA LEU A 110 16.43 11.52 -32.55
C LEU A 110 17.77 10.86 -32.21
#